data_AF-A0A1N6H0S1-F1
#
_entry.id   AF-A0A1N6H0S1-F1
#
_cell.length_a   1.000
_cell.length_b   1.000
_cell.length_c   1.000
_cell.angle_alpha   90.00
_cell.angle_beta   90.00
_cell.angle_gamma   90.00
#
_symmetry.space_group_name_H-M   'P 1'
#
loop_
_entity.id
_entity.type
_entity.pdbx_description
1 polymer ?
#
loop_
_entity_poly.entity_id
_entity_poly.type
_entity_poly.pdbx_seq_one_letter_code
_entity_poly.pdbx_strand_id
1 'polypeptide(L)'
;MSWTDERVETLKRMWGEGQSASQIAKELGGVTRNAVIGKVHRLGLSNRTTGAAPAPAAKPAAKEKPTPAAAKAKPKAKPAKAEPAEEKPAREEPATQSAAPVSPARKAIIPAGQPLPPQPSANEISPEALASVREVEKKAKRLTLMELTERTCKWPIGDPATDDFWFCGLSVQQGKPYCEAHVGVAFQPMSSRRDRRR
;
A
#
# COMPACT_ATOMS: atom_id res chain seq x y z
N MET A 1 22.54 26.35 3.52
CA MET A 1 23.54 25.76 4.45
C MET A 1 24.20 24.56 3.79
N SER A 2 25.44 24.72 3.34
CA SER A 2 26.25 23.67 2.72
C SER A 2 27.00 22.85 3.78
N TRP A 3 27.14 21.55 3.54
CA TRP A 3 28.05 20.69 4.28
C TRP A 3 29.46 20.89 3.75
N THR A 4 30.16 21.92 4.24
CA THR A 4 31.58 22.16 3.95
C THR A 4 32.44 21.06 4.57
N ASP A 5 33.63 20.83 4.01
CA ASP A 5 34.54 19.79 4.48
C ASP A 5 34.94 19.98 5.96
N GLU A 6 35.17 21.22 6.40
CA GLU A 6 35.44 21.58 7.80
C GLU A 6 34.32 21.14 8.77
N ARG A 7 33.06 21.26 8.33
CA ARG A 7 31.89 20.83 9.12
C ARG A 7 31.75 19.31 9.13
N VAL A 8 32.18 18.63 8.06
CA VAL A 8 32.21 17.17 7.97
C VAL A 8 33.32 16.58 8.84
N GLU A 9 34.47 17.22 8.92
CA GLU A 9 35.56 16.82 9.81
C GLU A 9 35.17 16.99 11.28
N THR A 10 34.59 18.13 11.65
CA THR A 10 34.06 18.38 12.99
C THR A 10 32.97 17.36 13.35
N LEU A 11 32.08 17.03 12.41
CA LEU A 11 31.10 15.96 12.56
C LEU A 11 31.76 14.61 12.83
N LYS A 12 32.77 14.20 12.05
CA LYS A 12 33.46 12.92 12.23
C LYS A 12 34.18 12.85 13.58
N ARG A 13 34.82 13.94 14.00
CA ARG A 13 35.51 14.05 15.30
C ARG A 13 34.54 13.91 16.46
N MET A 14 33.52 14.76 16.54
CA MET A 14 32.54 14.74 17.63
C MET A 14 31.69 13.47 17.62
N TRP A 15 31.43 12.91 16.43
CA TRP A 15 30.85 11.59 16.32
C TRP A 15 31.81 10.57 16.94
N GLY A 16 33.08 10.48 16.55
CA GLY A 16 34.05 9.58 17.19
C GLY A 16 34.08 9.70 18.73
N GLU A 17 34.01 10.93 19.26
CA GLU A 17 34.07 11.24 20.70
C GLU A 17 32.87 10.80 21.54
N GLY A 18 31.74 10.40 20.95
CA GLY A 18 30.56 10.00 21.74
C GLY A 18 29.36 10.94 21.62
N GLN A 19 29.51 12.09 20.98
CA GLN A 19 28.50 13.13 21.08
C GLN A 19 27.21 12.78 20.35
N SER A 20 26.08 13.19 20.95
CA SER A 20 24.76 13.00 20.36
C SER A 20 24.54 13.95 19.18
N ALA A 21 23.71 13.56 18.22
CA ALA A 21 23.39 14.39 17.05
C ALA A 21 22.83 15.78 17.41
N SER A 22 22.16 15.91 18.56
CA SER A 22 21.64 17.20 19.04
C SER A 22 22.73 18.12 19.56
N GLN A 23 23.81 17.59 20.16
CA GLN A 23 24.97 18.37 20.62
C GLN A 23 25.80 18.82 19.43
N ILE A 24 26.04 17.93 18.47
CA ILE A 24 26.76 18.26 17.23
C ILE A 24 26.01 19.32 16.41
N ALA A 25 24.67 19.28 16.40
CA ALA A 25 23.85 20.31 15.76
C ALA A 25 24.02 21.70 16.40
N LYS A 26 24.15 21.78 17.74
CA LYS A 26 24.40 23.03 18.46
C LYS A 26 25.79 23.58 18.16
N GLU A 27 26.81 22.73 18.14
CA GLU A 27 28.20 23.10 17.88
C GLU A 27 28.42 23.56 16.43
N LEU A 28 27.85 22.83 15.47
CA LEU A 28 27.99 23.20 14.06
C LEU A 28 27.20 24.47 13.71
N GLY A 29 26.10 24.77 14.43
CA GLY A 29 25.27 25.96 14.21
C GLY A 29 24.54 25.97 12.86
N GLY A 30 23.25 26.33 12.84
CA GLY A 30 22.47 26.40 11.58
C GLY A 30 22.19 25.06 10.89
N VAL A 31 22.40 23.92 11.59
CA VAL A 31 22.06 22.57 11.11
C VAL A 31 21.20 21.87 12.16
N THR A 32 20.11 21.22 11.73
CA THR A 32 19.20 20.52 12.64
C THR A 32 19.73 19.14 13.01
N ARG A 33 19.29 18.59 14.15
CA ARG A 33 19.60 17.20 14.60
C ARG A 33 19.41 16.18 13.47
N ASN A 34 18.32 16.29 12.71
CA ASN A 34 18.01 15.35 11.63
C ASN A 34 18.98 15.48 10.45
N ALA A 35 19.45 16.69 10.15
CA ALA A 35 20.45 16.90 9.10
C ALA A 35 21.80 16.27 9.48
N VAL A 36 22.19 16.31 10.77
CA VAL A 36 23.37 15.63 11.30
C VAL A 36 23.24 14.10 11.17
N ILE A 37 22.14 13.50 11.63
CA ILE A 37 21.88 12.06 11.50
C ILE A 37 21.93 11.62 10.03
N GLY A 38 21.27 12.39 9.16
CA GLY A 38 21.24 12.10 7.72
C GLY A 38 22.62 12.20 7.07
N LYS A 39 23.51 13.07 7.54
CA LYS A 39 24.89 13.16 7.03
C LYS A 39 25.77 12.02 7.54
N VAL A 40 25.65 11.65 8.82
CA VAL A 40 26.34 10.49 9.41
C VAL A 40 25.99 9.20 8.67
N HIS A 41 24.70 8.97 8.39
CA HIS A 41 24.24 7.81 7.60
C HIS A 41 24.81 7.81 6.17
N ARG A 42 24.86 8.98 5.52
CA ARG A 42 25.46 9.12 4.17
C ARG A 42 26.98 8.90 4.15
N LEU A 43 27.66 9.15 5.27
CA LEU A 43 29.10 8.95 5.44
C LEU A 43 29.45 7.56 6.03
N GLY A 44 28.45 6.72 6.33
CA GLY A 44 28.68 5.36 6.82
C GLY A 44 29.24 5.26 8.25
N LEU A 45 29.20 6.31 9.05
CA LEU A 45 29.72 6.30 10.44
C LEU A 45 28.74 5.63 11.46
N SER A 46 27.75 4.89 10.98
CA SER A 46 26.70 4.27 11.78
C SER A 46 27.17 2.93 12.37
N ASN A 47 27.81 2.94 13.55
CA ASN A 47 28.00 1.69 14.32
C ASN A 47 28.11 1.90 15.84
N ARG A 48 27.19 2.66 16.46
CA ARG A 48 27.25 2.87 17.92
C ARG A 48 26.03 2.47 18.73
N THR A 49 24.88 2.16 18.12
CA THR A 49 23.63 2.01 18.89
C THR A 49 22.66 0.93 18.43
N THR A 50 23.10 -0.10 17.71
CA THR A 50 22.25 -1.28 17.42
C THR A 50 23.06 -2.57 17.56
N GLY A 51 23.41 -2.90 18.79
CA GLY A 51 24.09 -4.14 19.16
C GLY A 51 23.37 -4.81 20.33
N ALA A 52 22.14 -5.26 20.11
CA ALA A 52 21.49 -6.27 20.94
C ALA A 52 21.00 -7.38 20.00
N ALA A 53 21.72 -8.50 20.01
CA ALA A 53 21.45 -9.67 19.20
C ALA A 53 20.12 -10.35 19.61
N PRO A 54 19.32 -10.91 18.67
CA PRO A 54 18.31 -11.88 19.02
C PRO A 54 18.89 -13.30 18.95
N ALA A 55 18.78 -14.04 20.05
CA ALA A 55 19.04 -15.48 20.12
C ALA A 55 17.94 -16.27 19.36
N PRO A 56 18.23 -17.46 18.80
CA PRO A 56 17.36 -18.11 17.82
C PRO A 56 16.36 -19.13 18.42
N ALA A 57 15.21 -19.21 17.73
CA ALA A 57 14.41 -20.39 17.40
C ALA A 57 13.77 -21.27 18.51
N ALA A 58 12.43 -21.33 18.48
CA ALA A 58 11.70 -22.59 18.61
C ALA A 58 10.48 -22.59 17.65
N LYS A 59 10.43 -23.61 16.79
CA LYS A 59 9.45 -23.88 15.73
C LYS A 59 8.49 -25.02 16.20
N PRO A 60 7.47 -25.45 15.43
CA PRO A 60 6.06 -25.49 15.83
C PRO A 60 5.46 -26.90 16.00
N ALA A 61 4.24 -27.01 16.55
CA ALA A 61 3.47 -28.25 16.57
C ALA A 61 2.16 -28.11 15.78
N ALA A 62 2.04 -28.94 14.74
CA ALA A 62 0.93 -29.09 13.80
C ALA A 62 -0.17 -30.00 14.34
N LYS A 63 -1.45 -29.71 14.01
CA LYS A 63 -2.60 -30.64 13.80
C LYS A 63 -3.74 -29.84 13.17
N GLU A 64 -4.63 -30.27 12.29
CA GLU A 64 -4.77 -31.38 11.33
C GLU A 64 -5.96 -30.97 10.44
N LYS A 65 -5.94 -31.39 9.18
CA LYS A 65 -7.00 -31.17 8.17
C LYS A 65 -8.08 -32.26 8.35
N PRO A 66 -9.32 -32.02 7.88
CA PRO A 66 -9.85 -33.00 6.94
C PRO A 66 -10.47 -32.40 5.68
N THR A 67 -10.50 -33.27 4.68
CA THR A 67 -10.74 -33.11 3.25
C THR A 67 -12.23 -33.03 2.84
N PRO A 68 -12.52 -32.60 1.59
CA PRO A 68 -13.88 -32.30 1.11
C PRO A 68 -14.57 -33.51 0.45
N ALA A 69 -15.89 -33.62 0.64
CA ALA A 69 -16.75 -34.58 -0.06
C ALA A 69 -17.43 -33.94 -1.28
N ALA A 70 -17.43 -34.69 -2.37
CA ALA A 70 -17.91 -34.33 -3.70
C ALA A 70 -19.44 -34.44 -3.86
N ALA A 71 -20.03 -33.65 -4.77
CA ALA A 71 -21.19 -34.09 -5.56
C ALA A 71 -21.37 -33.23 -6.82
N LYS A 72 -21.65 -33.93 -7.92
CA LYS A 72 -21.75 -33.48 -9.32
C LYS A 72 -23.14 -32.93 -9.64
N ALA A 73 -23.27 -32.01 -10.62
CA ALA A 73 -24.19 -32.13 -11.77
C ALA A 73 -24.21 -30.85 -12.65
N LYS A 74 -23.87 -31.02 -13.92
CA LYS A 74 -24.40 -30.32 -15.12
C LYS A 74 -25.25 -31.39 -15.86
N PRO A 75 -26.20 -31.12 -16.80
CA PRO A 75 -25.97 -30.19 -17.93
C PRO A 75 -27.19 -29.56 -18.69
N LYS A 76 -26.84 -28.69 -19.68
CA LYS A 76 -27.57 -28.27 -20.92
C LYS A 76 -28.82 -27.35 -20.73
N ALA A 77 -29.09 -26.34 -21.57
CA ALA A 77 -28.90 -26.21 -23.02
C ALA A 77 -28.75 -24.75 -23.51
N LYS A 78 -28.24 -24.62 -24.75
CA LYS A 78 -28.23 -23.49 -25.70
C LYS A 78 -29.17 -23.91 -26.88
N PRO A 79 -29.40 -23.17 -28.00
CA PRO A 79 -29.22 -21.76 -28.38
C PRO A 79 -30.36 -21.17 -29.28
N ALA A 80 -30.32 -19.86 -29.61
CA ALA A 80 -30.75 -19.22 -30.89
C ALA A 80 -30.55 -17.69 -30.72
N LYS A 81 -29.62 -16.96 -31.35
CA LYS A 81 -29.37 -16.58 -32.77
C LYS A 81 -30.55 -15.84 -33.44
N ALA A 82 -30.43 -14.51 -33.55
CA ALA A 82 -30.92 -13.70 -34.67
C ALA A 82 -30.37 -12.26 -34.61
N GLU A 83 -29.33 -12.01 -35.41
CA GLU A 83 -29.10 -10.78 -36.20
C GLU A 83 -29.14 -11.27 -37.66
N PRO A 84 -29.38 -10.44 -38.72
CA PRO A 84 -28.94 -9.04 -38.83
C PRO A 84 -29.90 -8.09 -39.59
N ALA A 85 -29.70 -6.77 -39.47
CA ALA A 85 -30.02 -5.82 -40.52
C ALA A 85 -29.22 -4.53 -40.33
N GLU A 86 -28.36 -4.26 -41.31
CA GLU A 86 -27.48 -3.12 -41.48
C GLU A 86 -28.25 -2.02 -42.22
N GLU A 87 -28.18 -0.75 -41.78
CA GLU A 87 -28.23 0.40 -42.71
C GLU A 87 -27.67 1.69 -42.07
N LYS A 88 -26.63 2.23 -42.70
CA LYS A 88 -26.18 3.64 -42.69
C LYS A 88 -26.53 4.19 -44.09
N PRO A 89 -26.76 5.50 -44.35
CA PRO A 89 -25.97 6.61 -43.80
C PRO A 89 -26.71 7.96 -43.62
N ALA A 90 -26.14 8.87 -42.81
CA ALA A 90 -26.16 10.31 -43.10
C ALA A 90 -25.16 11.02 -42.17
N ARG A 91 -24.37 11.89 -42.80
CA ARG A 91 -23.31 12.71 -42.23
C ARG A 91 -23.87 14.09 -41.94
N GLU A 92 -23.62 14.61 -40.74
CA GLU A 92 -23.60 16.05 -40.44
C GLU A 92 -22.64 16.30 -39.26
N GLU A 93 -21.58 17.07 -39.51
CA GLU A 93 -20.80 17.78 -38.48
C GLU A 93 -21.51 19.13 -38.24
N PRO A 94 -21.52 19.70 -37.02
CA PRO A 94 -20.37 20.52 -36.61
C PRO A 94 -20.10 20.61 -35.10
N ALA A 95 -19.06 21.39 -34.79
CA ALA A 95 -18.78 22.08 -33.52
C ALA A 95 -17.94 21.33 -32.48
N THR A 96 -16.64 21.40 -32.74
CA THR A 96 -15.56 21.49 -31.77
C THR A 96 -15.93 22.30 -30.52
N GLN A 97 -15.91 21.65 -29.36
CA GLN A 97 -15.61 22.33 -28.09
C GLN A 97 -14.35 21.69 -27.52
N SER A 98 -13.27 22.45 -27.63
CA SER A 98 -11.96 22.14 -27.09
C SER A 98 -12.06 22.04 -25.57
N ALA A 99 -12.16 20.82 -25.04
CA ALA A 99 -12.01 20.57 -23.62
C ALA A 99 -10.53 20.78 -23.26
N ALA A 100 -10.26 21.90 -22.57
CA ALA A 100 -8.95 22.20 -22.01
C ALA A 100 -8.42 20.99 -21.18
N PRO A 101 -7.12 20.67 -21.23
CA PRO A 101 -6.58 19.59 -20.43
C PRO A 101 -6.62 20.00 -18.95
N VAL A 102 -7.54 19.40 -18.19
CA VAL A 102 -7.52 19.42 -16.72
C VAL A 102 -6.24 18.75 -16.25
N SER A 103 -5.20 19.55 -16.06
CA SER A 103 -3.94 19.11 -15.48
C SER A 103 -4.23 18.62 -14.05
N PRO A 104 -3.85 17.39 -13.66
CA PRO A 104 -4.05 16.95 -12.29
C PRO A 104 -3.20 17.84 -11.39
N ALA A 105 -3.85 18.61 -10.53
CA ALA A 105 -3.21 19.39 -9.48
C ALA A 105 -2.20 18.48 -8.76
N ARG A 106 -0.91 18.77 -8.96
CA ARG A 106 0.18 18.03 -8.34
C ARG A 106 0.03 18.21 -6.83
N LYS A 107 -0.24 17.10 -6.11
CA LYS A 107 -0.30 17.11 -4.65
C LYS A 107 1.03 17.67 -4.13
N ALA A 108 0.97 18.71 -3.32
CA ALA A 108 2.14 19.28 -2.68
C ALA A 108 2.90 18.18 -1.92
N ILE A 109 4.21 18.06 -2.17
CA ILE A 109 5.09 17.17 -1.42
C ILE A 109 5.08 17.67 0.03
N ILE A 110 4.49 16.87 0.92
CA ILE A 110 4.44 17.19 2.35
C ILE A 110 5.87 17.13 2.90
N PRO A 111 6.40 18.21 3.52
CA PRO A 111 7.72 18.21 4.11
C PRO A 111 7.79 17.22 5.28
N ALA A 112 8.82 16.36 5.26
CA ALA A 112 9.05 15.34 6.28
C ALA A 112 9.18 15.99 7.68
N GLY A 113 8.18 15.79 8.52
CA GLY A 113 8.05 16.44 9.83
C GLY A 113 6.58 16.66 10.25
N GLN A 114 5.64 16.62 9.30
CA GLN A 114 4.23 16.52 9.61
C GLN A 114 3.95 15.13 10.23
N PRO A 115 3.25 15.02 11.39
CA PRO A 115 2.82 13.72 11.90
C PRO A 115 2.18 12.95 10.75
N LEU A 116 2.60 11.69 10.56
CA LEU A 116 1.95 10.83 9.57
C LEU A 116 0.45 10.98 9.76
N PRO A 117 -0.34 11.15 8.67
CA PRO A 117 -1.78 11.10 8.81
C PRO A 117 -2.09 9.85 9.61
N PRO A 118 -2.94 9.95 10.66
CA PRO A 118 -3.17 8.83 11.55
C PRO A 118 -3.47 7.63 10.67
N GLN A 119 -2.59 6.63 10.73
CA GLN A 119 -2.88 5.34 10.13
C GLN A 119 -4.25 4.96 10.71
N PRO A 120 -5.26 4.70 9.86
CA PRO A 120 -6.57 4.35 10.37
C PRO A 120 -6.35 3.20 11.32
N SER A 121 -6.60 3.43 12.61
CA SER A 121 -6.40 2.35 13.57
C SER A 121 -7.26 1.19 13.10
N ALA A 122 -6.80 -0.05 13.22
CA ALA A 122 -7.57 -1.23 12.83
C ALA A 122 -8.98 -1.28 13.48
N ASN A 123 -9.21 -0.44 14.49
CA ASN A 123 -10.47 -0.17 15.18
C ASN A 123 -11.47 0.72 14.43
N GLU A 124 -11.13 1.28 13.26
CA GLU A 124 -12.05 2.10 12.44
C GLU A 124 -12.67 1.33 11.27
N ILE A 125 -12.37 0.05 11.14
CA ILE A 125 -12.96 -0.83 10.15
C ILE A 125 -14.22 -1.43 10.78
N SER A 126 -15.37 -1.35 10.11
CA SER A 126 -16.59 -1.94 10.65
C SER A 126 -16.41 -3.47 10.80
N PRO A 127 -16.94 -4.08 11.88
CA PRO A 127 -16.81 -5.52 12.09
C PRO A 127 -17.45 -6.33 10.94
N GLU A 128 -18.45 -5.76 10.28
CA GLU A 128 -19.08 -6.29 9.08
C GLU A 128 -18.12 -6.35 7.88
N ALA A 129 -17.32 -5.30 7.65
CA ALA A 129 -16.32 -5.30 6.59
C ALA A 129 -15.24 -6.37 6.84
N LEU A 130 -14.82 -6.58 8.09
CA LEU A 130 -13.88 -7.65 8.44
C LEU A 130 -14.49 -9.05 8.25
N ALA A 131 -15.78 -9.23 8.57
CA ALA A 131 -16.48 -10.48 8.32
C ALA A 131 -16.54 -10.81 6.82
N SER A 132 -16.88 -9.82 5.98
CA SER A 132 -16.93 -10.00 4.52
C SER A 132 -15.56 -10.34 3.92
N VAL A 133 -14.46 -9.75 4.43
CA VAL A 133 -13.10 -10.11 4.01
C VAL A 133 -12.77 -11.56 4.37
N ARG A 134 -13.08 -12.02 5.58
CA ARG A 134 -12.86 -13.42 5.98
C ARG A 134 -13.63 -14.42 5.11
N GLU A 135 -14.82 -14.06 4.65
CA GLU A 135 -15.58 -14.88 3.71
C GLU A 135 -14.97 -14.88 2.30
N VAL A 136 -14.48 -13.71 1.87
CA VAL A 136 -13.80 -13.56 0.58
C VAL A 136 -12.49 -14.34 0.55
N GLU A 137 -11.71 -14.35 1.62
CA GLU A 137 -10.46 -15.13 1.73
C GLU A 137 -10.68 -16.63 1.49
N LYS A 138 -11.84 -17.18 1.90
CA LYS A 138 -12.22 -18.57 1.66
C LYS A 138 -12.56 -18.85 0.20
N LYS A 139 -13.07 -17.85 -0.53
CA LYS A 139 -13.51 -17.95 -1.93
C LYS A 139 -12.47 -17.41 -2.92
N ALA A 140 -11.37 -16.88 -2.42
CA ALA A 140 -10.38 -16.19 -3.22
C ALA A 140 -9.58 -17.17 -4.10
N LYS A 141 -9.07 -16.66 -5.23
CA LYS A 141 -8.43 -17.48 -6.27
C LYS A 141 -6.96 -17.75 -6.03
N ARG A 142 -6.35 -17.12 -5.02
CA ARG A 142 -4.92 -17.28 -4.67
C ARG A 142 -3.97 -17.03 -5.83
N LEU A 143 -4.03 -15.84 -6.40
CA LEU A 143 -3.18 -15.47 -7.52
C LEU A 143 -1.81 -15.00 -7.04
N THR A 144 -0.76 -15.35 -7.79
CA THR A 144 0.57 -14.77 -7.62
C THR A 144 0.68 -13.42 -8.33
N LEU A 145 1.79 -12.70 -8.14
CA LEU A 145 2.02 -11.40 -8.78
C LEU A 145 1.94 -11.47 -10.32
N MET A 146 2.39 -12.57 -10.91
CA MET A 146 2.43 -12.75 -12.37
C MET A 146 1.04 -12.98 -12.98
N GLU A 147 0.10 -13.51 -12.21
CA GLU A 147 -1.25 -13.85 -12.66
C GLU A 147 -2.24 -12.70 -12.49
N LEU A 148 -1.78 -11.57 -11.94
CA LEU A 148 -2.62 -10.46 -11.56
C LEU A 148 -2.91 -9.53 -12.74
N THR A 149 -4.17 -9.46 -13.14
CA THR A 149 -4.65 -8.56 -14.22
C THR A 149 -5.25 -7.28 -13.66
N GLU A 150 -5.61 -6.34 -14.52
CA GLU A 150 -6.37 -5.12 -14.17
C GLU A 150 -7.79 -5.43 -13.67
N ARG A 151 -8.34 -6.60 -14.02
CA ARG A 151 -9.71 -7.00 -13.68
C ARG A 151 -9.79 -7.89 -12.44
N THR A 152 -8.66 -8.17 -11.79
CA THR A 152 -8.55 -9.05 -10.63
C THR A 152 -8.12 -8.29 -9.38
N CYS A 153 -8.70 -8.66 -8.24
CA CYS A 153 -8.51 -8.00 -6.96
C CYS A 153 -7.07 -8.15 -6.48
N LYS A 154 -6.39 -7.02 -6.32
CA LYS A 154 -4.96 -6.92 -6.00
C LYS A 154 -4.67 -6.92 -4.49
N TRP A 155 -5.60 -7.40 -3.66
CA TRP A 155 -5.45 -7.37 -2.20
C TRP A 155 -4.43 -8.42 -1.75
N PRO A 156 -3.33 -8.02 -1.09
CA PRO A 156 -2.31 -8.95 -0.61
C PRO A 156 -2.78 -9.67 0.66
N ILE A 157 -2.53 -10.97 0.72
CA ILE A 157 -2.83 -11.84 1.85
C ILE A 157 -1.55 -12.60 2.20
N GLY A 158 -1.18 -12.59 3.48
CA GLY A 158 0.09 -13.15 3.95
C GLY A 158 1.22 -12.12 4.01
N ASP A 159 2.42 -12.60 4.34
CA ASP A 159 3.63 -11.79 4.43
C ASP A 159 4.46 -11.96 3.15
N PRO A 160 4.85 -10.88 2.44
CA PRO A 160 5.69 -10.96 1.25
C PRO A 160 7.02 -11.71 1.42
N ALA A 161 7.51 -11.88 2.66
CA ALA A 161 8.72 -12.64 2.95
C ALA A 161 8.50 -14.16 3.05
N THR A 162 7.26 -14.65 2.99
CA THR A 162 6.92 -16.08 3.04
C THR A 162 6.35 -16.58 1.72
N ASP A 163 6.45 -17.89 1.49
CA ASP A 163 5.87 -18.55 0.30
C ASP A 163 4.33 -18.59 0.34
N ASP A 164 3.72 -18.23 1.47
CA ASP A 164 2.26 -18.13 1.66
C ASP A 164 1.72 -16.75 1.25
N PHE A 165 2.48 -15.95 0.50
CA PHE A 165 2.04 -14.66 -0.03
C PHE A 165 1.25 -14.81 -1.33
N TRP A 166 0.02 -14.28 -1.35
CA TRP A 166 -0.83 -14.32 -2.54
C TRP A 166 -1.83 -13.16 -2.59
N PHE A 167 -2.43 -12.96 -3.76
CA PHE A 167 -3.45 -11.94 -4.01
C PHE A 167 -4.85 -12.54 -4.15
N CYS A 168 -5.85 -11.85 -3.60
CA CYS A 168 -7.24 -12.31 -3.60
C CYS A 168 -7.73 -12.81 -4.98
N GLY A 169 -7.52 -12.04 -6.05
CA GLY A 169 -7.81 -12.50 -7.42
C GLY A 169 -9.28 -12.61 -7.82
N LEU A 170 -10.22 -12.25 -6.94
CA LEU A 170 -11.64 -12.10 -7.29
C LEU A 170 -11.85 -10.95 -8.29
N SER A 171 -12.97 -10.96 -9.01
CA SER A 171 -13.27 -9.90 -9.98
C SER A 171 -13.43 -8.54 -9.30
N VAL A 172 -12.84 -7.51 -9.88
CA VAL A 172 -12.98 -6.12 -9.40
C VAL A 172 -14.18 -5.44 -10.04
N GLN A 173 -14.72 -4.44 -9.34
CA GLN A 173 -15.67 -3.51 -9.95
C GLN A 173 -14.94 -2.48 -10.81
N GLN A 174 -15.62 -1.95 -11.84
CA GLN A 174 -15.02 -0.98 -12.75
C GLN A 174 -14.51 0.26 -12.00
N GLY A 175 -13.30 0.70 -12.33
CA GLY A 175 -12.65 1.85 -11.68
C GLY A 175 -12.14 1.60 -10.26
N LYS A 176 -12.23 0.36 -9.74
CA LYS A 176 -11.72 -0.01 -8.41
C LYS A 176 -10.63 -1.10 -8.53
N PRO A 177 -9.54 -1.03 -7.73
CA PRO A 177 -8.44 -2.00 -7.80
C PRO A 177 -8.71 -3.32 -7.05
N TYR A 178 -9.80 -3.38 -6.27
CA TYR A 178 -10.13 -4.51 -5.41
C TYR A 178 -11.60 -4.96 -5.60
N CYS A 179 -11.92 -6.16 -5.13
CA CYS A 179 -13.30 -6.64 -5.04
C CYS A 179 -14.06 -5.90 -3.94
N GLU A 180 -15.39 -6.01 -3.92
CA GLU A 180 -16.28 -5.24 -3.03
C GLU A 180 -15.89 -5.31 -1.55
N ALA A 181 -15.63 -6.49 -1.01
CA ALA A 181 -15.20 -6.64 0.39
C ALA A 181 -13.89 -5.89 0.70
N HIS A 182 -12.88 -6.02 -0.17
CA HIS A 182 -11.60 -5.37 0.01
C HIS A 182 -11.65 -3.86 -0.26
N VAL A 183 -12.58 -3.39 -1.09
CA VAL A 183 -12.87 -1.95 -1.25
C VAL A 183 -13.40 -1.37 0.06
N GLY A 184 -14.30 -2.08 0.76
CA GLY A 184 -14.85 -1.65 2.04
C GLY A 184 -13.80 -1.49 3.14
N VAL A 185 -12.75 -2.30 3.11
CA VAL A 185 -11.61 -2.17 4.05
C VAL A 185 -10.58 -1.14 3.56
N ALA A 186 -10.30 -1.08 2.26
CA ALA A 186 -9.32 -0.16 1.67
C ALA A 186 -9.74 1.30 1.73
N PHE A 187 -11.03 1.57 1.48
CA PHE A 187 -11.57 2.91 1.30
C PHE A 187 -12.65 3.15 2.35
N GLN A 188 -12.25 3.73 3.49
CA GLN A 188 -13.21 4.19 4.49
C GLN A 188 -14.12 5.28 3.91
N PRO A 189 -15.45 5.20 4.13
CA PRO A 189 -16.36 6.26 3.70
C PRO A 189 -16.06 7.55 4.48
N MET A 190 -15.99 8.68 3.75
CA MET A 190 -15.65 10.00 4.33
C MET A 190 -16.60 10.47 5.45
N SER A 191 -17.79 9.87 5.58
CA SER A 191 -18.81 10.23 6.56
C SER A 191 -18.36 9.99 8.01
N SER A 192 -17.62 8.92 8.29
CA SER A 192 -17.16 8.57 9.65
C SER A 192 -16.18 9.58 10.26
N ARG A 193 -15.58 10.46 9.46
CA ARG A 193 -14.71 11.56 9.92
C ARG A 193 -15.45 12.87 10.19
N ARG A 194 -16.57 13.12 9.49
CA ARG A 194 -17.29 14.40 9.55
C ARG A 194 -18.16 14.49 10.81
N ASP A 195 -18.73 13.36 11.24
CA ASP A 195 -19.65 13.29 12.38
C ASP A 195 -18.93 13.52 13.73
N ARG A 196 -17.66 13.10 13.86
CA ARG A 196 -16.85 13.27 15.08
C ARG A 196 -16.35 14.70 15.36
N ARG A 197 -16.64 15.67 14.49
CA ARG A 197 -16.19 17.07 14.62
C ARG A 197 -17.31 18.04 15.02
N ARG A 198 -18.51 17.54 15.31
CA ARG A 198 -19.68 18.36 15.65
C ARG A 198 -20.03 18.26 17.13
#